data_AF-A0A5A7MZJ8-F1
#
_entry.id   AF-A0A5A7MZJ8-F1
#
_cell.length_a   1.000
_cell.length_b   1.000
_cell.length_c   1.000
_cell.angle_alpha   90.00
_cell.angle_beta   90.00
_cell.angle_gamma   90.00
#
_symmetry.space_group_name_H-M   'P 1'
#
loop_
_entity.id
_entity.type
_entity.pdbx_description
1 polymer ?
#
loop_
_entity_poly.entity_id
_entity_poly.type
_entity_poly.pdbx_seq_one_letter_code
_entity_poly.pdbx_strand_id
1 'polypeptide(L)'
;MGLWPYHELAEQHVRCVDTPEDRKDFFEEIHRIAHDMKGQGGTFGYPLITSFADSLSNFTSIKTDIDDKMVELVKSHVDAMRAVIKGRVKGEGGEIGQQLRKSLQKAIETYKKS
;
A
#
# COMPACT_ATOMS: atom_id res chain seq x y z
N MET A 1 -3.56 -20.41 7.44
CA MET A 1 -4.14 -19.28 6.69
C MET A 1 -2.99 -18.32 6.45
N GLY A 2 -2.50 -18.22 5.21
CA GLY A 2 -1.21 -17.59 4.91
C GLY A 2 -1.13 -16.17 5.45
N LEU A 3 -0.09 -15.91 6.24
CA LEU A 3 0.26 -14.58 6.75
C LEU A 3 0.61 -13.71 5.55
N TRP A 4 -0.33 -12.91 5.06
CA TRP A 4 0.04 -11.78 4.21
C TRP A 4 0.94 -10.87 5.04
N PRO A 5 2.07 -10.35 4.51
CA PRO A 5 2.97 -9.45 5.24
C PRO A 5 2.34 -8.05 5.44
N TYR A 6 1.01 -7.95 5.41
CA TYR A 6 0.24 -6.75 5.69
C TYR A 6 0.54 -6.17 7.08
N HIS A 7 0.77 -7.02 8.08
CA HIS A 7 1.11 -6.54 9.43
C HIS A 7 2.45 -5.81 9.45
N GLU A 8 3.47 -6.36 8.78
CA GLU A 8 4.77 -5.73 8.62
C GLU A 8 4.64 -4.40 7.85
N LEU A 9 3.86 -4.39 6.75
CA LEU A 9 3.60 -3.18 5.99
C LEU A 9 2.96 -2.07 6.84
N ALA A 10 1.97 -2.42 7.65
CA ALA A 10 1.28 -1.48 8.52
C ALA A 10 2.20 -0.99 9.65
N GLU A 11 3.06 -1.84 10.18
CA GLU A 11 4.05 -1.50 11.20
C GLU A 11 5.06 -0.48 10.65
N GLN A 12 5.62 -0.71 9.46
CA GLN A 12 6.56 0.24 8.84
C GLN A 12 5.92 1.61 8.60
N HIS A 13 4.66 1.64 8.18
CA HIS A 13 3.93 2.90 8.08
C HIS A 13 3.81 3.62 9.44
N VAL A 14 3.51 2.90 10.53
CA VAL A 14 3.45 3.51 11.87
C VAL A 14 4.82 4.09 12.26
N ARG A 15 5.91 3.38 11.97
CA ARG A 15 7.27 3.89 12.20
C ARG A 15 7.57 5.16 11.41
N CYS A 16 7.08 5.30 10.16
CA CYS A 16 7.19 6.56 9.41
C CYS A 16 6.50 7.74 10.10
N VAL A 17 5.43 7.49 10.86
CA VAL A 17 4.71 8.51 11.62
C VAL A 17 5.46 8.87 12.90
N ASP A 18 5.97 7.86 13.60
CA ASP A 18 6.59 8.03 14.92
C ASP A 18 8.07 8.48 14.87
N THR A 19 8.77 8.20 13.77
CA THR A 19 10.22 8.46 13.62
C THR A 19 10.52 9.10 12.25
N PRO A 20 10.26 10.42 12.08
CA PRO A 20 10.46 11.13 10.82
C PRO A 20 11.89 11.08 10.27
N GLU A 21 12.89 11.03 11.14
CA GLU A 21 14.32 11.00 10.81
C GLU A 21 14.74 9.73 10.03
N ASP A 22 14.03 8.62 10.24
CA ASP A 22 14.33 7.31 9.66
C ASP A 22 13.35 6.92 8.53
N ARG A 23 12.52 7.87 8.06
CA ARG A 23 11.51 7.62 7.02
C ARG A 23 12.06 6.97 5.76
N LYS A 24 13.31 7.28 5.41
CA LYS A 24 13.99 6.67 4.26
C LYS A 24 14.08 5.16 4.40
N ASP A 25 14.57 4.69 5.55
CA ASP A 25 14.77 3.26 5.80
C ASP A 25 13.42 2.54 5.86
N PHE A 26 12.40 3.17 6.45
CA PHE A 26 11.05 2.61 6.46
C PHE A 26 10.41 2.57 5.07
N PHE A 27 10.64 3.57 4.21
CA PHE A 27 10.14 3.56 2.83
C PHE A 27 10.82 2.48 1.98
N GLU A 28 12.11 2.24 2.18
CA GLU A 28 12.83 1.13 1.55
C GLU A 28 12.23 -0.22 1.97
N GLU A 29 11.85 -0.36 3.25
CA GLU A 29 11.20 -1.57 3.73
C GLU A 29 9.76 -1.73 3.19
N ILE A 30 8.98 -0.65 3.19
CA ILE A 30 7.65 -0.62 2.56
C ILE A 30 7.74 -1.00 1.08
N HIS A 31 8.75 -0.51 0.36
CA HIS A 31 8.99 -0.87 -1.04
C HIS A 31 9.20 -2.37 -1.22
N ARG A 32 10.06 -2.98 -0.38
CA ARG A 32 10.32 -4.43 -0.39
C ARG A 32 9.06 -5.23 -0.12
N ILE A 33 8.35 -4.92 0.97
CA ILE A 33 7.13 -5.63 1.36
C ILE A 33 6.05 -5.50 0.26
N ALA A 34 5.87 -4.31 -0.31
CA ALA A 34 4.92 -4.10 -1.39
C ALA A 34 5.29 -4.89 -2.66
N HIS A 35 6.58 -4.97 -2.99
CA HIS A 35 7.05 -5.79 -4.11
C HIS A 35 6.73 -7.27 -3.93
N ASP A 36 6.94 -7.82 -2.73
CA ASP A 36 6.64 -9.21 -2.42
C ASP A 36 5.13 -9.48 -2.43
N MET A 37 4.33 -8.57 -1.84
CA MET A 37 2.87 -8.64 -1.86
C MET A 37 2.30 -8.63 -3.28
N LYS A 38 2.91 -7.87 -4.20
CA LYS A 38 2.52 -7.84 -5.61
C LYS A 38 2.63 -9.24 -6.24
N GLY A 39 3.75 -9.93 -6.01
CA GLY A 39 3.99 -11.29 -6.52
C GLY A 39 3.06 -12.35 -5.91
N GLN A 40 2.76 -12.22 -4.63
CA GLN A 40 1.87 -13.15 -3.91
C GLN A 40 0.38 -12.96 -4.29
N GLY A 41 -0.06 -11.71 -4.52
CA GLY A 41 -1.44 -11.35 -4.84
C GLY A 41 -2.03 -12.14 -6.01
N GLY A 42 -1.28 -12.25 -7.11
CA GLY A 42 -1.70 -12.96 -8.32
C GLY A 42 -1.86 -14.45 -8.07
N THR A 43 -0.88 -15.06 -7.41
CA THR A 43 -0.87 -16.49 -7.09
C THR A 43 -2.04 -16.91 -6.20
N PHE A 44 -2.47 -16.04 -5.27
CA PHE A 44 -3.55 -16.34 -4.33
C PHE A 44 -4.94 -15.86 -4.77
N GLY A 45 -5.09 -15.29 -5.97
CA GLY A 45 -6.37 -14.85 -6.52
C GLY A 45 -6.90 -13.51 -5.97
N TYR A 46 -5.99 -12.63 -5.55
CA TYR A 46 -6.28 -11.28 -5.05
C TYR A 46 -5.65 -10.21 -5.98
N PRO A 47 -6.16 -10.02 -7.21
CA PRO A 47 -5.58 -9.07 -8.16
C PRO A 47 -5.64 -7.61 -7.69
N LEU A 48 -6.59 -7.27 -6.80
CA LEU A 48 -6.61 -5.96 -6.14
C LEU A 48 -5.38 -5.73 -5.25
N ILE A 49 -4.92 -6.75 -4.51
CA ILE A 49 -3.67 -6.64 -3.73
C ILE A 49 -2.50 -6.46 -4.68
N THR A 50 -2.41 -7.23 -5.77
CA THR A 50 -1.36 -7.04 -6.77
C THR A 50 -1.34 -5.61 -7.31
N SER A 51 -2.50 -5.06 -7.68
CA SER A 51 -2.60 -3.71 -8.22
C SER A 51 -2.22 -2.63 -7.20
N PHE A 52 -2.66 -2.75 -5.95
CA PHE A 52 -2.36 -1.76 -4.91
C PHE A 52 -0.91 -1.85 -4.44
N ALA A 53 -0.37 -3.06 -4.34
CA ALA A 53 1.02 -3.29 -3.96
C ALA A 53 1.99 -2.85 -5.05
N ASP A 54 1.64 -3.03 -6.34
CA ASP A 54 2.41 -2.48 -7.46
C ASP A 54 2.44 -0.94 -7.44
N SER A 55 1.27 -0.31 -7.24
CA SER A 55 1.19 1.15 -7.07
C SER A 55 2.05 1.63 -5.90
N LEU A 56 1.97 0.97 -4.75
CA LEU A 56 2.74 1.34 -3.57
C LEU A 56 4.25 1.14 -3.78
N SER A 57 4.67 0.00 -4.33
CA SER A 57 6.09 -0.30 -4.60
C SER A 57 6.71 0.73 -5.56
N ASN A 58 5.98 1.12 -6.61
CA ASN A 58 6.42 2.18 -7.52
C ASN A 58 6.51 3.53 -6.80
N PHE A 59 5.53 3.84 -5.95
CA PHE A 59 5.52 5.07 -5.17
C PHE A 59 6.71 5.14 -4.20
N THR A 60 7.01 4.08 -3.46
CA THR A 60 8.07 4.07 -2.44
C THR A 60 9.44 3.68 -2.97
N SER A 61 9.60 3.49 -4.28
CA SER A 61 10.91 3.36 -4.93
C SER A 61 11.82 4.55 -4.60
N ILE A 62 13.15 4.32 -4.59
CA ILE A 62 14.22 5.20 -4.07
C ILE A 62 13.80 6.68 -3.97
N LYS A 63 13.55 7.14 -2.75
CA LYS A 63 13.25 8.53 -2.39
C LYS A 63 14.26 9.05 -1.38
N THR A 64 14.68 10.30 -1.56
CA THR A 64 15.62 10.98 -0.64
C THR A 64 14.92 11.94 0.32
N ASP A 65 13.78 12.51 -0.07
CA ASP A 65 13.09 13.56 0.69
C ASP A 65 11.63 13.15 0.92
N ILE A 66 11.36 12.53 2.08
CA ILE A 66 10.05 11.96 2.42
C ILE A 66 9.31 12.89 3.38
N ASP A 67 8.26 13.53 2.89
CA ASP A 67 7.41 14.44 3.66
C ASP A 67 6.17 13.74 4.24
N ASP A 68 5.38 14.50 5.02
CA ASP A 68 4.16 14.00 5.65
C ASP A 68 3.09 13.59 4.63
N LYS A 69 3.02 14.28 3.48
CA LYS A 69 2.05 13.94 2.42
C LYS A 69 2.37 12.58 1.81
N MET A 70 3.66 12.25 1.69
CA MET A 70 4.10 10.94 1.23
C MET A 70 3.70 9.85 2.23
N VAL A 71 3.89 10.08 3.53
CA VAL A 71 3.46 9.15 4.58
C VAL A 71 1.94 8.95 4.57
N GLU A 72 1.16 10.01 4.38
CA GLU A 72 -0.31 9.93 4.24
C GLU A 72 -0.74 9.14 3.00
N LEU A 73 -0.01 9.27 1.89
CA LEU A 73 -0.29 8.47 0.70
C LEU A 73 0.04 6.98 0.91
N VAL A 74 1.10 6.66 1.65
CA VAL A 74 1.38 5.26 2.08
C VAL A 74 0.21 4.74 2.91
N LYS A 75 -0.28 5.52 3.88
CA LYS A 75 -1.44 5.15 4.71
C LYS A 75 -2.65 4.76 3.85
N SER A 76 -2.94 5.55 2.81
CA SER A 76 -4.06 5.29 1.90
C SER A 76 -3.93 3.95 1.17
N HIS A 77 -2.71 3.54 0.79
CA HIS A 77 -2.45 2.22 0.21
C HIS A 77 -2.61 1.11 1.25
N VAL A 78 -2.08 1.29 2.46
CA VAL A 78 -2.20 0.31 3.56
C VAL A 78 -3.68 0.07 3.91
N ASP A 79 -4.48 1.13 4.00
CA ASP A 79 -5.91 1.03 4.30
C ASP A 79 -6.69 0.33 3.17
N ALA A 80 -6.36 0.62 1.91
CA ALA A 80 -6.98 -0.05 0.76
C ALA A 80 -6.67 -1.56 0.76
N MET A 81 -5.41 -1.95 1.00
CA MET A 81 -5.01 -3.36 1.09
C MET A 81 -5.65 -4.06 2.30
N ARG A 82 -5.74 -3.39 3.45
CA ARG A 82 -6.45 -3.89 4.63
C ARG A 82 -7.91 -4.21 4.31
N ALA A 83 -8.59 -3.32 3.58
CA ALA A 83 -9.99 -3.50 3.22
C ALA A 83 -10.20 -4.72 2.32
N VAL A 84 -9.32 -4.92 1.32
CA VAL A 84 -9.34 -6.11 0.45
C VAL A 84 -9.15 -7.40 1.26
N ILE A 85 -8.14 -7.44 2.15
CA ILE A 85 -7.84 -8.61 2.98
C ILE A 85 -8.99 -8.90 3.94
N LYS A 86 -9.46 -7.90 4.69
CA LYS A 86 -10.53 -8.04 5.68
C LYS A 86 -11.86 -8.43 5.03
N GLY A 87 -12.16 -7.83 3.88
CA GLY A 87 -13.37 -8.14 3.09
C GLY A 87 -13.26 -9.45 2.31
N ARG A 88 -12.10 -10.13 2.31
CA ARG A 88 -11.80 -11.31 1.47
C ARG A 88 -12.19 -11.08 0.02
N VAL A 89 -11.89 -9.89 -0.49
CA VAL A 89 -12.31 -9.44 -1.82
C VAL A 89 -11.45 -10.15 -2.87
N LYS A 90 -11.98 -11.23 -3.44
CA LYS A 90 -11.32 -12.06 -4.46
C LYS A 90 -11.64 -11.59 -5.87
N GLY A 91 -10.78 -11.95 -6.82
CA GLY A 91 -10.89 -11.49 -8.20
C GLY A 91 -10.93 -9.96 -8.26
N GLU A 92 -11.64 -9.39 -9.23
CA GLU A 92 -11.75 -7.93 -9.38
C GLU A 92 -12.57 -7.24 -8.28
N GLY A 93 -13.21 -8.02 -7.39
CA GLY A 93 -13.93 -7.50 -6.23
C GLY A 93 -15.28 -6.85 -6.51
N GLY A 94 -15.77 -6.91 -7.74
CA GLY A 94 -17.07 -6.34 -8.13
C GLY A 94 -17.19 -4.86 -7.76
N GLU A 95 -18.34 -4.46 -7.24
CA GLU A 95 -18.60 -3.08 -6.83
C GLU A 95 -17.66 -2.61 -5.70
N ILE A 96 -17.37 -3.48 -4.73
CA ILE A 96 -16.46 -3.18 -3.62
C ILE A 96 -15.05 -2.91 -4.16
N GLY A 97 -14.55 -3.75 -5.06
CA GLY A 97 -13.25 -3.58 -5.70
C GLY A 97 -13.15 -2.26 -6.47
N GLN A 98 -14.19 -1.90 -7.22
CA GLN A 98 -14.26 -0.62 -7.94
C GLN A 98 -14.24 0.58 -6.98
N GLN A 99 -14.99 0.52 -5.88
CA GLN A 99 -15.01 1.57 -4.85
C GLN A 99 -13.64 1.74 -4.18
N LEU A 100 -12.94 0.65 -3.89
CA LEU A 100 -11.59 0.68 -3.31
C LEU A 100 -10.58 1.29 -4.29
N ARG A 101 -10.61 0.87 -5.56
CA ARG A 101 -9.76 1.44 -6.62
C ARG A 101 -10.00 2.94 -6.76
N LYS A 102 -11.27 3.37 -6.82
CA LYS A 102 -11.64 4.78 -6.96
C LYS A 102 -11.19 5.62 -5.77
N SER A 103 -11.34 5.10 -4.55
CA SER A 103 -10.89 5.76 -3.33
C SER A 103 -9.38 5.96 -3.31
N LEU A 104 -8.61 4.91 -3.64
CA LEU A 104 -7.15 5.00 -3.68
C LEU A 104 -6.68 5.94 -4.81
N GLN A 105 -7.28 5.86 -5.99
CA GLN A 105 -6.97 6.74 -7.11
C GLN A 105 -7.18 8.21 -6.75
N LYS A 106 -8.27 8.54 -6.04
CA LYS A 106 -8.54 9.89 -5.57
C LYS A 106 -7.46 10.38 -4.59
N ALA A 107 -6.97 9.53 -3.70
CA ALA A 107 -5.88 9.88 -2.78
C ALA A 107 -4.58 10.19 -3.56
N ILE A 108 -4.23 9.34 -4.54
CA ILE A 108 -3.07 9.56 -5.43
C ILE A 108 -3.18 10.87 -6.20
N GLU A 109 -4.36 11.17 -6.76
CA GLU A 109 -4.61 12.41 -7.49
C GLU A 109 -4.54 13.65 -6.60
N THR A 110 -5.03 13.53 -5.35
CA THR A 110 -4.97 14.62 -4.38
C THR A 110 -3.52 14.92 -4.02
N TYR A 111 -2.72 13.88 -3.75
CA TYR A 111 -1.29 14.02 -3.50
C TYR A 111 -0.56 14.69 -4.68
N LYS A 112 -0.83 14.29 -5.94
CA LYS A 112 -0.19 14.86 -7.13
C LYS A 112 -0.52 16.34 -7.40
N LYS A 113 -1.64 16.85 -6.88
CA LYS A 113 -2.10 18.23 -7.08
C LYS A 113 -1.67 19.18 -5.97
N SER A 114 -1.02 18.66 -4.94
CA SER A 114 -0.73 19.36 -3.68
C SER A 114 0.73 19.79 -3.62
#